data_AF-A0A2T0BQ24-F1
#
_entry.id   AF-A0A2T0BQ24-F1
#
_cell.length_a   1.000
_cell.length_b   1.000
_cell.length_c   1.000
_cell.angle_alpha   90.00
_cell.angle_beta   90.00
_cell.angle_gamma   90.00
#
_symmetry.space_group_name_H-M   'P 1'
#
loop_
_entity.id
_entity.type
_entity.pdbx_description
1 polymer ?
#
loop_
_entity_poly.entity_id
_entity_poly.type
_entity_poly.pdbx_seq_one_letter_code
_entity_poly.pdbx_strand_id
1 'polypeptide(L)'
;MLKGIDINSNNWVSDWQKVKDSGIQVVINKATEGTYYTDKYLSYRRDICKQLGILFGVYHFAGHQDVSSEVNAFIGYISGMVFDTIHWLDIEQPPEGYSWKWDKQTAINFVNQFVSLFVSRTGKGIGIYTNKWFYENYLKSNIDPNIKLWIAEYGVDSNPYANTSWQYSATGSVPGINGNVDLDLFTDDILAGAEGSTPPSPSVDKLKEQIEALQYNLNIDYNAGLVVDGVAGSATMAALKGIQNIIIKGHKSHVVLWIQQKLVMYGYLKAGTYTEMVYDEPTFQAVTNLQKAWGRPTDGILRIETWSIFLTN
;
A
#
# COMPACT_ATOMS: atom_id res chain seq x y z
N MET A 1 2.89 -7.08 -21.42
CA MET A 1 2.24 -7.79 -20.30
C MET A 1 3.06 -9.01 -19.98
N LEU A 2 3.26 -9.26 -18.70
CA LEU A 2 4.00 -10.39 -18.16
C LEU A 2 3.03 -11.57 -18.01
N LYS A 3 3.39 -12.75 -18.53
CA LYS A 3 2.58 -13.95 -18.34
C LYS A 3 2.73 -14.43 -16.90
N GLY A 4 1.62 -14.65 -16.22
CA GLY A 4 1.64 -15.05 -14.82
C GLY A 4 0.58 -16.08 -14.47
N ILE A 5 0.63 -16.47 -13.20
CA ILE A 5 -0.38 -17.26 -12.50
C ILE A 5 -0.58 -16.68 -11.11
N ASP A 6 -1.72 -16.96 -10.52
CA ASP A 6 -1.90 -16.85 -9.08
C ASP A 6 -2.25 -18.20 -8.44
N ILE A 7 -1.85 -18.35 -7.18
CA ILE A 7 -1.91 -19.63 -6.47
C ILE A 7 -2.23 -19.46 -4.99
N ASN A 8 -2.80 -20.50 -4.40
CA ASN A 8 -3.04 -20.64 -2.97
C ASN A 8 -2.58 -22.03 -2.47
N SER A 9 -2.89 -22.38 -1.21
CA SER A 9 -2.44 -23.65 -0.63
C SER A 9 -3.00 -24.91 -1.30
N ASN A 10 -4.04 -24.79 -2.14
CA ASN A 10 -4.63 -25.92 -2.86
C ASN A 10 -3.90 -26.22 -4.18
N ASN A 11 -3.11 -25.28 -4.71
CA ASN A 11 -2.32 -25.53 -5.91
C ASN A 11 -1.06 -26.33 -5.57
N TRP A 12 -0.99 -27.54 -6.11
CA TRP A 12 0.19 -28.39 -5.99
C TRP A 12 1.12 -28.15 -7.19
N VAL A 13 2.20 -27.40 -6.94
CA VAL A 13 3.32 -27.28 -7.87
C VAL A 13 4.30 -28.44 -7.62
N SER A 14 4.34 -29.38 -8.55
CA SER A 14 5.23 -30.54 -8.52
C SER A 14 6.62 -30.26 -9.09
N ASP A 15 6.76 -29.26 -9.97
CA ASP A 15 8.03 -28.90 -10.61
C ASP A 15 8.07 -27.42 -11.01
N TRP A 16 8.80 -26.61 -10.24
CA TRP A 16 8.92 -25.17 -10.47
C TRP A 16 9.77 -24.82 -11.71
N GLN A 17 10.71 -25.68 -12.12
CA GLN A 17 11.49 -25.44 -13.33
C GLN A 17 10.59 -25.57 -14.56
N LYS A 18 9.69 -26.56 -14.59
CA LYS A 18 8.68 -26.67 -15.66
C LYS A 18 7.74 -25.48 -15.70
N VAL A 19 7.37 -24.92 -14.54
CA VAL A 19 6.59 -23.67 -14.48
C VAL A 19 7.35 -22.54 -15.15
N LYS A 20 8.63 -22.34 -14.81
CA LYS A 20 9.49 -21.33 -15.45
C LYS A 20 9.60 -21.55 -16.97
N ASP A 21 9.90 -22.77 -17.39
CA ASP A 21 10.15 -23.13 -18.79
C ASP A 21 8.88 -23.02 -19.65
N SER A 22 7.69 -23.09 -19.04
CA SER A 22 6.41 -22.82 -19.70
C SER A 22 6.16 -21.33 -20.02
N GLY A 23 7.10 -20.47 -19.64
CA GLY A 23 7.06 -19.02 -19.87
C GLY A 23 6.35 -18.24 -18.77
N ILE A 24 6.08 -18.82 -17.60
CA ILE A 24 5.57 -18.05 -16.45
C ILE A 24 6.66 -17.10 -15.95
N GLN A 25 6.30 -15.82 -15.85
CA GLN A 25 7.17 -14.73 -15.44
C GLN A 25 6.82 -14.20 -14.04
N VAL A 26 5.54 -14.28 -13.66
CA VAL A 26 5.00 -13.74 -12.40
C VAL A 26 4.18 -14.81 -11.68
N VAL A 27 4.33 -14.89 -10.36
CA VAL A 27 3.48 -15.68 -9.47
C VAL A 27 2.94 -14.76 -8.39
N ILE A 28 1.62 -14.63 -8.28
CA ILE A 28 0.97 -13.96 -7.14
C ILE A 28 0.42 -15.02 -6.17
N ASN A 29 0.92 -15.08 -4.94
CA ASN A 29 0.56 -16.12 -3.98
C ASN A 29 -0.38 -15.57 -2.89
N LYS A 30 -1.45 -16.29 -2.56
CA LYS A 30 -2.28 -15.99 -1.39
C LYS A 30 -1.42 -15.93 -0.13
N ALA A 31 -1.41 -14.84 0.60
CA ALA A 31 -0.68 -14.73 1.85
C ALA A 31 -1.57 -15.02 3.04
N THR A 32 -2.69 -14.32 3.11
CA THR A 32 -3.62 -14.38 4.24
C THR A 32 -5.05 -14.32 3.75
N GLU A 33 -5.96 -14.76 4.60
CA GLU A 33 -7.39 -14.56 4.42
C GLU A 33 -8.03 -14.22 5.75
N GLY A 34 -8.79 -13.13 5.76
CA GLY A 34 -9.35 -12.62 6.99
C GLY A 34 -8.30 -12.43 8.08
N THR A 35 -8.65 -12.82 9.30
CA THR A 35 -7.73 -12.90 10.44
C THR A 35 -7.37 -14.34 10.84
N TYR A 36 -7.85 -15.33 10.10
CA TYR A 36 -7.87 -16.74 10.53
C TYR A 36 -7.00 -17.67 9.68
N TYR A 37 -6.56 -17.24 8.50
CA TYR A 37 -5.79 -18.09 7.59
C TYR A 37 -4.50 -17.41 7.13
N THR A 38 -3.45 -18.24 7.04
CA THR A 38 -2.15 -17.90 6.47
C THR A 38 -1.69 -19.04 5.56
N ASP A 39 -1.16 -18.74 4.38
CA ASP A 39 -0.66 -19.78 3.46
C ASP A 39 0.74 -20.25 3.90
N LYS A 40 0.78 -21.37 4.64
CA LYS A 40 2.01 -21.98 5.14
C LYS A 40 3.09 -22.29 4.09
N TYR A 41 2.76 -22.31 2.80
CA TYR A 41 3.73 -22.57 1.73
C TYR A 41 4.38 -21.30 1.17
N LEU A 42 3.90 -20.10 1.54
CA LEU A 42 4.34 -18.84 0.95
C LEU A 42 5.87 -18.68 0.95
N SER A 43 6.52 -18.90 2.10
CA SER A 43 7.98 -18.71 2.21
C SER A 43 8.76 -19.64 1.28
N TYR A 44 8.39 -20.92 1.26
CA TYR A 44 8.99 -21.93 0.37
C TYR A 44 8.83 -21.55 -1.11
N ARG A 45 7.63 -21.13 -1.51
CA ARG A 45 7.32 -20.77 -2.90
C ARG A 45 8.05 -19.50 -3.32
N ARG A 46 8.10 -18.50 -2.44
CA ARG A 46 8.84 -17.25 -2.65
C ARG A 46 10.33 -17.53 -2.91
N ASP A 47 10.96 -18.34 -2.07
CA ASP A 47 12.39 -18.61 -2.18
C ASP A 47 12.74 -19.37 -3.47
N ILE A 48 11.91 -20.32 -3.88
CA ILE A 48 12.11 -21.03 -5.16
C ILE A 48 11.88 -20.11 -6.36
N CYS A 49 10.80 -19.33 -6.36
CA CYS A 49 10.53 -18.37 -7.44
C CYS A 49 11.70 -17.40 -7.60
N LYS A 50 12.23 -16.89 -6.48
CA LYS A 50 13.42 -16.04 -6.48
C LYS A 50 14.64 -16.72 -7.09
N GLN A 51 14.91 -17.97 -6.76
CA GLN A 51 16.04 -18.73 -7.33
C GLN A 51 15.90 -18.94 -8.85
N LEU A 52 14.67 -19.10 -9.34
CA LEU A 52 14.36 -19.30 -10.76
C LEU A 52 14.15 -17.99 -11.54
N GLY A 53 14.27 -16.83 -10.87
CA GLY A 53 14.00 -15.53 -11.47
C GLY A 53 12.55 -15.40 -11.96
N ILE A 54 11.60 -15.98 -11.23
CA ILE A 54 10.16 -15.74 -11.37
C ILE A 54 9.81 -14.61 -10.39
N LEU A 55 9.18 -13.54 -10.89
CA LEU A 55 8.74 -12.42 -10.08
C LEU A 55 7.66 -12.89 -9.11
N PHE A 56 7.79 -12.55 -7.83
CA PHE A 56 6.89 -13.07 -6.80
C PHE A 56 6.14 -11.95 -6.07
N GLY A 57 4.82 -12.06 -6.07
CA GLY A 57 3.87 -11.17 -5.41
C GLY A 57 2.96 -11.90 -4.46
N VAL A 58 2.13 -11.13 -3.74
CA VAL A 58 1.16 -11.71 -2.79
C VAL A 58 -0.15 -10.96 -2.77
N TYR A 59 -1.22 -11.70 -2.44
CA TYR A 59 -2.53 -11.13 -2.18
C TYR A 59 -3.08 -11.49 -0.79
N HIS A 60 -3.98 -10.66 -0.29
CA HIS A 60 -4.81 -10.94 0.87
C HIS A 60 -6.27 -11.11 0.43
N PHE A 61 -6.91 -12.22 0.80
CA PHE A 61 -8.33 -12.45 0.53
C PHE A 61 -9.19 -11.83 1.64
N ALA A 62 -10.06 -10.89 1.28
CA ALA A 62 -10.91 -10.18 2.21
C ALA A 62 -11.88 -11.13 2.92
N GLY A 63 -11.82 -11.18 4.26
CA GLY A 63 -12.53 -12.15 5.09
C GLY A 63 -13.85 -11.68 5.69
N HIS A 64 -14.20 -10.39 5.57
CA HIS A 64 -15.38 -9.76 6.21
C HIS A 64 -15.27 -9.64 7.75
N GLN A 65 -14.05 -9.61 8.28
CA GLN A 65 -13.74 -9.22 9.65
C GLN A 65 -13.48 -7.71 9.73
N ASP A 66 -13.11 -7.24 10.93
CA ASP A 66 -12.62 -5.87 11.12
C ASP A 66 -11.42 -5.58 10.20
N VAL A 67 -11.56 -4.54 9.38
CA VAL A 67 -10.58 -4.16 8.33
C VAL A 67 -9.20 -3.92 8.94
N SER A 68 -9.14 -3.24 10.08
CA SER A 68 -7.88 -2.94 10.76
C SER A 68 -7.16 -4.22 11.19
N SER A 69 -7.91 -5.21 11.66
CA SER A 69 -7.39 -6.51 12.06
C SER A 69 -6.90 -7.32 10.86
N GLU A 70 -7.63 -7.33 9.74
CA GLU A 70 -7.21 -7.99 8.49
C GLU A 70 -5.93 -7.37 7.91
N VAL A 71 -5.85 -6.03 7.87
CA VAL A 71 -4.64 -5.32 7.44
C VAL A 71 -3.44 -5.66 8.34
N ASN A 72 -3.64 -5.72 9.66
CA ASN A 72 -2.58 -6.13 10.59
C ASN A 72 -2.15 -7.59 10.39
N ALA A 73 -3.10 -8.49 10.17
CA ALA A 73 -2.82 -9.90 9.90
C ALA A 73 -2.00 -10.05 8.60
N PHE A 74 -2.41 -9.35 7.54
CA PHE A 74 -1.70 -9.36 6.27
C PHE A 74 -0.28 -8.81 6.39
N ILE A 75 -0.13 -7.57 6.90
CA ILE A 75 1.19 -6.93 7.09
C ILE A 75 2.08 -7.75 8.00
N GLY A 76 1.54 -8.24 9.13
CA GLY A 76 2.27 -9.03 10.10
C GLY A 76 2.83 -10.31 9.48
N TYR A 77 2.02 -11.01 8.66
CA TYR A 77 2.44 -12.26 8.04
C TYR A 77 3.53 -12.07 6.97
N ILE A 78 3.45 -11.00 6.18
CA ILE A 78 4.41 -10.73 5.11
C ILE A 78 5.64 -9.92 5.58
N SER A 79 5.68 -9.55 6.86
CA SER A 79 6.74 -8.72 7.42
C SER A 79 8.12 -9.38 7.29
N GLY A 80 9.13 -8.57 6.92
CA GLY A 80 10.50 -9.04 6.70
C GLY A 80 10.72 -9.78 5.38
N MET A 81 9.67 -10.02 4.58
CA MET A 81 9.78 -10.61 3.26
C MET A 81 9.90 -9.51 2.18
N VAL A 82 10.60 -9.86 1.09
CA VAL A 82 10.76 -9.01 -0.10
C VAL A 82 9.99 -9.64 -1.24
N PHE A 83 9.24 -8.81 -1.97
CA PHE A 83 8.40 -9.16 -3.10
C PHE A 83 8.76 -8.29 -4.29
N ASP A 84 8.60 -8.83 -5.49
CA ASP A 84 8.96 -8.17 -6.75
C ASP A 84 7.79 -7.39 -7.35
N THR A 85 6.59 -7.53 -6.77
CA THR A 85 5.37 -6.84 -7.23
C THR A 85 4.73 -6.02 -6.10
N ILE A 86 3.80 -5.14 -6.45
CA ILE A 86 2.85 -4.58 -5.50
C ILE A 86 2.05 -5.68 -4.80
N HIS A 87 1.49 -5.35 -3.65
CA HIS A 87 0.56 -6.21 -2.94
C HIS A 87 -0.84 -6.09 -3.52
N TRP A 88 -1.67 -7.12 -3.36
CA TRP A 88 -3.05 -7.12 -3.82
C TRP A 88 -4.02 -7.36 -2.68
N LEU A 89 -5.11 -6.60 -2.66
CA LEU A 89 -6.33 -6.97 -1.93
C LEU A 89 -7.25 -7.69 -2.91
N ASP A 90 -7.53 -8.95 -2.63
CA ASP A 90 -8.53 -9.75 -3.32
C ASP A 90 -9.88 -9.55 -2.61
N ILE A 91 -10.84 -8.97 -3.33
CA ILE A 91 -12.21 -8.82 -2.86
C ILE A 91 -13.20 -9.24 -3.94
N GLU A 92 -14.02 -10.22 -3.58
CA GLU A 92 -15.06 -10.78 -4.43
C GLU A 92 -16.17 -11.39 -3.57
N GLN A 93 -17.29 -11.76 -4.20
CA GLN A 93 -18.29 -12.56 -3.48
C GLN A 93 -17.63 -13.87 -3.03
N PRO A 94 -17.77 -14.25 -1.74
CA PRO A 94 -17.09 -15.43 -1.25
C PRO A 94 -17.69 -16.70 -1.87
N PRO A 95 -16.93 -17.82 -1.86
CA PRO A 95 -17.42 -19.10 -2.34
C PRO A 95 -18.73 -19.53 -1.67
N GLU A 96 -19.53 -20.37 -2.35
CA GLU A 96 -20.88 -20.78 -1.93
C GLU A 96 -20.96 -21.39 -0.51
N GLY A 97 -19.85 -21.90 0.04
CA GLY A 97 -19.78 -22.45 1.40
C GLY A 97 -19.66 -21.42 2.53
N TYR A 98 -19.50 -20.13 2.23
CA TYR A 98 -19.36 -19.08 3.23
C TYR A 98 -20.73 -18.61 3.75
N SER A 99 -20.83 -18.36 5.05
CA SER A 99 -22.08 -17.93 5.70
C SER A 99 -22.38 -16.43 5.55
N TRP A 100 -21.56 -15.70 4.81
CA TRP A 100 -21.66 -14.26 4.61
C TRP A 100 -21.50 -13.92 3.13
N LYS A 101 -21.93 -12.72 2.74
CA LYS A 101 -21.76 -12.15 1.39
C LYS A 101 -21.50 -10.67 1.53
N TRP A 102 -20.80 -10.10 0.56
CA TRP A 102 -20.67 -8.65 0.48
C TRP A 102 -21.98 -8.04 0.01
N ASP A 103 -22.50 -7.08 0.74
CA ASP A 103 -23.32 -6.04 0.13
C ASP A 103 -22.41 -4.93 -0.44
N LYS A 104 -22.99 -4.12 -1.33
CA LYS A 104 -22.27 -3.07 -2.04
C LYS A 104 -21.59 -2.07 -1.11
N GLN A 105 -22.30 -1.55 -0.11
CA GLN A 105 -21.78 -0.48 0.72
C GLN A 105 -20.68 -0.99 1.65
N THR A 106 -20.86 -2.18 2.22
CA THR A 106 -19.86 -2.80 3.08
C THR A 106 -18.59 -3.12 2.30
N ALA A 107 -18.69 -3.61 1.05
CA ALA A 107 -17.53 -3.83 0.18
C ALA A 107 -16.77 -2.53 -0.13
N ILE A 108 -17.48 -1.47 -0.52
CA ILE A 108 -16.87 -0.16 -0.80
C ILE A 108 -16.12 0.37 0.44
N ASN A 109 -16.77 0.32 1.60
CA ASN A 109 -16.17 0.78 2.86
C ASN A 109 -14.94 -0.06 3.22
N PHE A 110 -15.04 -1.38 3.07
CA PHE A 110 -13.94 -2.30 3.35
C PHE A 110 -12.73 -1.99 2.47
N VAL A 111 -12.91 -1.88 1.15
CA VAL A 111 -11.80 -1.58 0.22
C VAL A 111 -11.13 -0.26 0.56
N ASN A 112 -11.90 0.82 0.69
CA ASN A 112 -11.36 2.15 0.94
C ASN A 112 -10.62 2.20 2.29
N GLN A 113 -11.16 1.56 3.33
CA GLN A 113 -10.51 1.48 4.63
C GLN A 113 -9.26 0.59 4.59
N PHE A 114 -9.30 -0.55 3.89
CA PHE A 114 -8.18 -1.48 3.79
C PHE A 114 -7.00 -0.81 3.09
N VAL A 115 -7.26 -0.19 1.93
CA VAL A 115 -6.25 0.56 1.17
C VAL A 115 -5.66 1.67 2.03
N SER A 116 -6.51 2.48 2.69
CA SER A 116 -6.04 3.59 3.53
C SER A 116 -5.14 3.13 4.69
N LEU A 117 -5.53 2.05 5.36
CA LEU A 117 -4.78 1.47 6.48
C LEU A 117 -3.51 0.74 6.02
N PHE A 118 -3.56 0.06 4.89
CA PHE A 118 -2.38 -0.59 4.33
C PHE A 118 -1.32 0.45 3.97
N VAL A 119 -1.73 1.52 3.27
CA VAL A 119 -0.85 2.64 2.91
C VAL A 119 -0.33 3.33 4.18
N SER A 120 -1.18 3.60 5.18
CA SER A 120 -0.71 4.29 6.41
C SER A 120 0.30 3.47 7.20
N ARG A 121 0.18 2.14 7.20
CA ARG A 121 1.03 1.26 8.01
C ARG A 121 2.30 0.81 7.31
N THR A 122 2.30 0.78 5.97
CA THR A 122 3.43 0.25 5.19
C THR A 122 4.17 1.32 4.38
N GLY A 123 3.54 2.46 4.11
CA GLY A 123 4.03 3.44 3.14
C GLY A 123 3.98 2.95 1.68
N LYS A 124 3.36 1.80 1.41
CA LYS A 124 3.27 1.19 0.08
C LYS A 124 1.84 1.22 -0.43
N GLY A 125 1.69 1.40 -1.75
CA GLY A 125 0.43 1.17 -2.45
C GLY A 125 0.03 -0.30 -2.43
N ILE A 126 -1.26 -0.55 -2.68
CA ILE A 126 -1.84 -1.88 -2.86
C ILE A 126 -2.81 -1.83 -4.06
N GLY A 127 -2.76 -2.84 -4.92
CA GLY A 127 -3.72 -3.02 -6.01
C GLY A 127 -4.96 -3.77 -5.56
N ILE A 128 -6.03 -3.73 -6.36
CA ILE A 128 -7.25 -4.52 -6.12
C ILE A 128 -7.36 -5.62 -7.16
N TYR A 129 -7.47 -6.85 -6.69
CA TYR A 129 -8.02 -7.95 -7.46
C TYR A 129 -9.52 -8.08 -7.21
N THR A 130 -10.28 -8.30 -8.28
CA THR A 130 -11.72 -8.60 -8.21
C THR A 130 -12.23 -9.16 -9.54
N ASN A 131 -13.36 -9.85 -9.55
CA ASN A 131 -14.03 -10.19 -10.82
C ASN A 131 -14.79 -8.99 -11.40
N LYS A 132 -14.96 -8.98 -12.73
CA LYS A 132 -15.62 -7.91 -13.48
C LYS A 132 -17.00 -7.55 -12.91
N TRP A 133 -17.84 -8.54 -12.61
CA TRP A 133 -19.19 -8.27 -12.11
C TRP A 133 -19.13 -7.49 -10.78
N PHE A 134 -18.29 -7.93 -9.85
CA PHE A 134 -18.12 -7.26 -8.56
C PHE A 134 -17.56 -5.84 -8.74
N TYR A 135 -16.57 -5.67 -9.63
CA TYR A 135 -16.05 -4.36 -9.99
C TYR A 135 -17.16 -3.43 -10.52
N GLU A 136 -17.87 -3.82 -11.57
CA GLU A 136 -18.86 -2.96 -12.23
C GLU A 136 -20.02 -2.59 -11.32
N ASN A 137 -20.47 -3.54 -10.50
CA ASN A 137 -21.64 -3.32 -9.66
C ASN A 137 -21.29 -2.58 -8.38
N TYR A 138 -20.12 -2.86 -7.77
CA TYR A 138 -19.78 -2.37 -6.44
C TYR A 138 -18.67 -1.31 -6.46
N LEU A 139 -17.52 -1.61 -7.07
CA LEU A 139 -16.30 -0.81 -6.86
C LEU A 139 -16.11 0.34 -7.86
N LYS A 140 -16.57 0.18 -9.10
CA LYS A 140 -16.39 1.16 -10.17
C LYS A 140 -16.97 2.51 -9.76
N SER A 141 -16.13 3.54 -9.85
CA SER A 141 -16.42 4.92 -9.42
C SER A 141 -16.58 5.14 -7.91
N ASN A 142 -16.35 4.12 -7.06
CA ASN A 142 -16.45 4.21 -5.60
C ASN A 142 -15.11 3.99 -4.86
N ILE A 143 -14.03 3.76 -5.61
CA ILE A 143 -12.66 3.61 -5.12
C ILE A 143 -11.75 4.61 -5.85
N ASP A 144 -10.57 4.90 -5.31
CA ASP A 144 -9.59 5.79 -5.95
C ASP A 144 -9.26 5.29 -7.38
N PRO A 145 -9.48 6.13 -8.42
CA PRO A 145 -9.28 5.73 -9.82
C PRO A 145 -7.82 5.44 -10.18
N ASN A 146 -6.86 5.82 -9.33
CA ASN A 146 -5.44 5.54 -9.53
C ASN A 146 -5.01 4.17 -8.98
N ILE A 147 -5.89 3.47 -8.26
CA ILE A 147 -5.59 2.14 -7.74
C ILE A 147 -5.42 1.18 -8.92
N LYS A 148 -4.31 0.42 -8.90
CA LYS A 148 -4.02 -0.62 -9.88
C LYS A 148 -5.07 -1.72 -9.79
N LEU A 149 -5.58 -2.14 -10.94
CA LEU A 149 -6.62 -3.16 -11.05
C LEU A 149 -6.06 -4.44 -11.67
N TRP A 150 -6.43 -5.56 -11.09
CA TRP A 150 -6.29 -6.90 -11.64
C TRP A 150 -7.69 -7.52 -11.71
N ILE A 151 -8.24 -7.62 -12.91
CA ILE A 151 -9.65 -7.98 -13.09
C ILE A 151 -9.77 -9.39 -13.64
N ALA A 152 -10.61 -10.21 -13.03
CA ALA A 152 -11.00 -11.50 -13.58
C ALA A 152 -12.21 -11.37 -14.53
N GLU A 153 -12.04 -11.84 -15.76
CA GLU A 153 -13.12 -12.05 -16.74
C GLU A 153 -12.67 -13.17 -17.69
N TYR A 154 -13.49 -14.22 -17.80
CA TYR A 154 -13.14 -15.43 -18.55
C TYR A 154 -13.97 -15.56 -19.82
N GLY A 155 -13.45 -16.30 -20.81
CA GLY A 155 -14.18 -16.61 -22.04
C GLY A 155 -14.34 -15.44 -23.01
N VAL A 156 -13.50 -14.41 -22.87
CA VAL A 156 -13.45 -13.24 -23.76
C VAL A 156 -12.08 -13.19 -24.47
N ASP A 157 -12.06 -12.65 -25.69
CA ASP A 157 -10.86 -12.66 -26.55
C ASP A 157 -9.79 -11.64 -26.14
N SER A 158 -10.14 -10.65 -25.33
CA SER A 158 -9.24 -9.57 -24.90
C SER A 158 -9.64 -9.00 -23.55
N ASN A 159 -8.67 -8.45 -22.82
CA ASN A 159 -8.91 -7.77 -21.55
C ASN A 159 -9.98 -6.65 -21.73
N PRO A 160 -11.11 -6.71 -21.00
CA PRO A 160 -12.17 -5.71 -21.11
C PRO A 160 -11.79 -4.33 -20.54
N TYR A 161 -10.69 -4.23 -19.78
CA TYR A 161 -10.21 -2.98 -19.18
C TYR A 161 -8.78 -2.66 -19.64
N ALA A 162 -8.63 -1.57 -20.38
CA ALA A 162 -7.32 -1.12 -20.82
C ALA A 162 -6.42 -0.77 -19.62
N ASN A 163 -5.12 -1.07 -19.73
CA ASN A 163 -4.10 -0.78 -18.72
C ASN A 163 -4.36 -1.43 -17.35
N THR A 164 -5.07 -2.55 -17.29
CA THR A 164 -5.20 -3.38 -16.08
C THR A 164 -4.51 -4.72 -16.27
N SER A 165 -4.13 -5.35 -15.15
CA SER A 165 -3.82 -6.77 -15.15
C SER A 165 -5.11 -7.59 -15.34
N TRP A 166 -5.01 -8.79 -15.91
CA TRP A 166 -6.16 -9.59 -16.31
C TRP A 166 -5.97 -11.06 -15.96
N GLN A 167 -6.85 -11.60 -15.12
CA GLN A 167 -7.00 -13.04 -14.96
C GLN A 167 -7.99 -13.54 -16.01
N TYR A 168 -7.49 -14.28 -16.99
CA TYR A 168 -8.25 -14.63 -18.19
C TYR A 168 -8.79 -16.06 -18.18
N SER A 169 -8.35 -16.89 -17.24
CA SER A 169 -8.82 -18.27 -17.09
C SER A 169 -8.59 -18.76 -15.66
N ALA A 170 -9.56 -19.50 -15.11
CA ALA A 170 -9.43 -20.27 -13.88
C ALA A 170 -9.23 -21.78 -14.10
N THR A 171 -9.07 -22.19 -15.36
CA THR A 171 -9.00 -23.60 -15.79
C THR A 171 -7.74 -23.87 -16.60
N GLY A 172 -6.70 -23.07 -16.38
CA GLY A 172 -5.42 -23.19 -17.06
C GLY A 172 -4.70 -24.48 -16.73
N SER A 173 -3.85 -24.92 -17.65
CA SER A 173 -2.92 -26.03 -17.45
C SER A 173 -1.49 -25.54 -17.68
N VAL A 174 -0.67 -25.62 -16.64
CA VAL A 174 0.74 -25.21 -16.65
C VAL A 174 1.61 -26.42 -16.30
N PRO A 175 2.60 -26.78 -17.15
CA PRO A 175 3.55 -27.85 -16.84
C PRO A 175 4.19 -27.64 -15.46
N GLY A 176 4.16 -28.69 -14.63
CA GLY A 176 4.67 -28.64 -13.26
C GLY A 176 3.63 -28.26 -12.21
N ILE A 177 2.38 -27.98 -12.60
CA ILE A 177 1.26 -27.77 -11.67
C ILE A 177 0.23 -28.89 -11.88
N ASN A 178 -0.19 -29.51 -10.79
CA ASN A 178 -1.21 -30.54 -10.82
C ASN A 178 -2.60 -29.90 -10.74
N GLY A 179 -3.47 -30.25 -11.70
CA GLY A 179 -4.82 -29.71 -11.78
C GLY A 179 -4.87 -28.33 -12.47
N ASN A 180 -5.98 -27.63 -12.26
CA ASN A 180 -6.20 -26.31 -12.82
C ASN A 180 -5.39 -25.25 -12.06
N VAL A 181 -4.98 -24.22 -12.78
CA VAL A 181 -4.38 -23.01 -12.22
C VAL A 181 -4.95 -21.77 -12.92
N ASP A 182 -5.05 -20.69 -12.17
CA ASP A 182 -5.44 -19.40 -12.68
C ASP A 182 -4.33 -18.85 -13.60
N LEU A 183 -4.72 -18.24 -14.71
CA LEU A 183 -3.81 -17.70 -15.72
C LEU A 183 -4.00 -16.20 -15.86
N ASP A 184 -2.87 -15.49 -15.85
CA ASP A 184 -2.84 -14.04 -15.80
C ASP A 184 -1.97 -13.40 -16.87
N LEU A 185 -2.34 -12.18 -17.22
CA LEU A 185 -1.50 -11.23 -17.93
C LEU A 185 -1.38 -9.97 -17.08
N PHE A 186 -0.18 -9.72 -16.56
CA PHE A 186 0.11 -8.57 -15.71
C PHE A 186 0.69 -7.40 -16.51
N THR A 187 0.30 -6.19 -16.15
CA THR A 187 0.94 -4.96 -16.65
C THR A 187 2.29 -4.73 -15.99
N ASP A 188 3.20 -3.97 -16.58
CA ASP A 188 4.55 -3.79 -16.02
C ASP A 188 4.56 -2.86 -14.78
N ASP A 189 3.48 -2.12 -14.56
CA ASP A 189 3.31 -1.24 -13.39
C ASP A 189 2.97 -2.00 -12.10
N ILE A 190 2.88 -3.34 -12.15
CA ILE A 190 2.82 -4.17 -10.96
C ILE A 190 4.18 -4.31 -10.29
N LEU A 191 5.29 -4.02 -11.00
CA LEU A 191 6.63 -4.26 -10.48
C LEU A 191 6.94 -3.32 -9.31
N ALA A 192 7.42 -3.90 -8.21
CA ALA A 192 7.84 -3.13 -7.05
C ALA A 192 8.99 -2.19 -7.46
N GLY A 193 8.79 -0.88 -7.30
CA GLY A 193 9.76 0.14 -7.67
C GLY A 193 9.74 0.60 -9.14
N ALA A 194 8.80 0.13 -9.97
CA ALA A 194 8.57 0.68 -11.32
C ALA A 194 7.80 2.02 -11.32
N GLU A 195 7.39 2.50 -10.14
CA GLU A 195 6.96 3.87 -9.96
C GLU A 195 8.16 4.75 -9.62
N GLY A 196 8.51 5.66 -10.52
CA GLY A 196 9.28 6.83 -10.15
C GLY A 196 8.55 7.57 -9.03
N SER A 197 9.15 7.58 -7.84
CA SER A 197 9.06 8.62 -6.80
C SER A 197 7.91 9.65 -6.93
N THR A 198 6.66 9.20 -6.84
CA THR A 198 5.56 10.02 -6.34
C THR A 198 4.78 9.15 -5.37
N PRO A 199 4.90 9.39 -4.05
CA PRO A 199 3.98 8.80 -3.08
C PRO A 199 2.55 9.12 -3.52
N PRO A 200 1.58 8.19 -3.39
CA PRO A 200 0.19 8.53 -3.62
C PRO A 200 -0.18 9.69 -2.69
N SER A 201 -0.66 10.79 -3.29
CA SER A 201 -1.22 11.93 -2.57
C SER A 201 -2.27 11.39 -1.60
N PRO A 202 -2.24 11.73 -0.29
CA PRO A 202 -3.24 11.30 0.65
C PRO A 202 -4.61 11.73 0.15
N SER A 203 -5.62 10.87 0.34
CA SER A 203 -7.01 11.27 0.16
C SER A 203 -7.27 12.56 0.95
N VAL A 204 -8.09 13.46 0.40
CA VAL A 204 -8.37 14.79 0.97
C VAL A 204 -8.75 14.69 2.47
N ASP A 205 -9.44 13.62 2.86
CA ASP A 205 -9.84 13.36 4.25
C ASP A 205 -8.66 13.00 5.17
N LYS A 206 -7.69 12.22 4.67
CA LYS A 206 -6.51 11.79 5.46
C LYS A 206 -5.50 12.92 5.63
N LEU A 207 -5.34 13.77 4.62
CA LEU A 207 -4.51 14.98 4.74
C LEU A 207 -5.15 15.96 5.73
N LYS A 208 -6.48 16.09 5.69
CA LYS A 208 -7.23 16.92 6.62
C LYS A 208 -6.99 16.48 8.08
N GLU A 209 -7.15 15.19 8.38
CA GLU A 209 -6.88 14.65 9.73
C GLU A 209 -5.42 14.88 10.18
N GLN A 210 -4.45 14.74 9.27
CA GLN A 210 -3.05 15.02 9.57
C GLN A 210 -2.81 16.51 9.87
N ILE A 211 -3.49 17.41 9.17
CA ILE A 211 -3.43 18.85 9.43
C ILE A 211 -4.14 19.18 10.75
N GLU A 212 -5.27 18.55 11.07
CA GLU A 212 -5.95 18.70 12.38
C GLU A 212 -5.00 18.32 13.53
N ALA A 213 -4.31 17.18 13.40
CA ALA A 213 -3.33 16.75 14.39
C ALA A 213 -2.15 17.74 14.52
N LEU A 214 -1.68 18.31 13.40
CA LEU A 214 -0.63 19.33 13.43
C LEU A 214 -1.11 20.62 14.10
N GLN A 215 -2.31 21.10 13.78
CA GLN A 215 -2.92 22.29 14.41
C GLN A 215 -3.09 22.10 15.92
N TYR A 216 -3.56 20.92 16.34
CA TYR A 216 -3.66 20.56 17.75
C TYR A 216 -2.28 20.57 18.44
N ASN A 217 -1.27 19.96 17.83
CA ASN A 217 0.10 19.93 18.38
C ASN A 217 0.75 21.32 18.42
N LEU A 218 0.49 22.18 17.43
CA LEU A 218 0.94 23.58 17.43
C LEU A 218 0.32 24.38 18.59
N ASN A 219 -0.95 24.12 18.92
CA ASN A 219 -1.60 24.73 20.07
C ASN A 219 -0.97 24.28 21.39
N ILE A 220 -0.64 22.99 21.53
CA ILE A 220 -0.04 22.45 22.75
C ILE A 220 1.41 22.93 22.92
N ASP A 221 2.25 22.75 21.90
CA ASP A 221 3.69 22.97 22.01
C ASP A 221 4.05 24.46 22.01
N TYR A 222 3.26 25.28 21.30
CA TYR A 222 3.64 26.66 20.99
C TYR A 222 2.53 27.69 21.26
N ASN A 223 1.42 27.27 21.89
CA ASN A 223 0.28 28.14 22.20
C ASN A 223 -0.23 28.93 20.96
N ALA A 224 -0.30 28.26 19.81
CA ALA A 224 -0.54 28.90 18.51
C ALA A 224 -1.97 29.49 18.34
N GLY A 225 -2.94 29.10 19.18
CA GLY A 225 -4.31 29.64 19.14
C GLY A 225 -5.09 29.30 17.86
N LEU A 226 -4.75 28.20 17.19
CA LEU A 226 -5.36 27.76 15.93
C LEU A 226 -6.71 27.09 16.16
N VAL A 227 -7.63 27.29 15.23
CA VAL A 227 -8.79 26.42 15.06
C VAL A 227 -8.31 25.11 14.45
N VAL A 228 -8.78 23.98 14.98
CA VAL A 228 -8.48 22.64 14.46
C VAL A 228 -9.56 22.29 13.44
N ASP A 229 -9.28 22.59 12.16
CA ASP A 229 -10.23 22.44 11.05
C ASP A 229 -9.66 21.62 9.87
N GLY A 230 -8.39 21.22 9.96
CA GLY A 230 -7.70 20.44 8.94
C GLY A 230 -7.35 21.24 7.68
N VAL A 231 -7.45 22.56 7.74
CA VAL A 231 -7.10 23.47 6.65
C VAL A 231 -5.80 24.19 7.01
N ALA A 232 -4.76 23.97 6.20
CA ALA A 232 -3.48 24.69 6.33
C ALA A 232 -3.58 26.13 5.78
N GLY A 233 -4.52 26.91 6.32
CA GLY A 233 -4.76 28.31 5.94
C GLY A 233 -3.71 29.28 6.48
N SER A 234 -3.94 30.57 6.29
CA SER A 234 -2.99 31.64 6.64
C SER A 234 -2.54 31.62 8.11
N ALA A 235 -3.44 31.28 9.04
CA ALA A 235 -3.11 31.16 10.47
C ALA A 235 -2.16 29.99 10.75
N THR A 236 -2.45 28.79 10.23
CA THR A 236 -1.58 27.61 10.35
C THR A 236 -0.20 27.89 9.75
N MET A 237 -0.14 28.50 8.56
CA MET A 237 1.12 28.85 7.90
C MET A 237 1.92 29.91 8.67
N ALA A 238 1.26 30.89 9.28
CA ALA A 238 1.91 31.88 10.13
C ALA A 238 2.52 31.26 11.39
N ALA A 239 1.80 30.33 12.04
CA ALA A 239 2.31 29.59 13.19
C ALA A 239 3.55 28.77 12.83
N LEU A 240 3.52 28.03 11.71
CA LEU A 240 4.65 27.24 11.22
C LEU A 240 5.87 28.11 10.90
N LYS A 241 5.66 29.28 10.30
CA LYS A 241 6.73 30.25 10.06
C LYS A 241 7.33 30.78 11.37
N GLY A 242 6.49 31.02 12.38
CA GLY A 242 6.92 31.50 13.71
C GLY A 242 7.84 30.53 14.43
N ILE A 243 7.68 29.22 14.21
CA ILE A 243 8.48 28.17 14.87
C ILE A 243 9.69 27.69 14.04
N GLN A 244 9.92 28.26 12.85
CA GLN A 244 10.98 27.82 11.92
C GLN A 244 12.36 27.73 12.57
N ASN A 245 12.70 28.70 13.42
CA ASN A 245 14.01 28.76 14.09
C ASN A 245 14.00 28.11 15.49
N ILE A 246 12.86 27.57 15.92
CA ILE A 246 12.70 26.88 17.21
C ILE A 246 13.00 25.39 17.04
N ILE A 247 12.47 24.77 15.98
CA ILE A 247 12.74 23.35 15.70
C ILE A 247 14.14 23.20 15.10
N ILE A 248 15.13 23.06 15.97
CA ILE A 248 16.53 22.78 15.67
C ILE A 248 16.97 21.47 16.31
N LYS A 249 18.18 20.98 15.99
CA LYS A 249 18.69 19.72 16.55
C LYS A 249 18.60 19.70 18.08
N GLY A 250 18.00 18.65 18.64
CA GLY A 250 17.76 18.48 20.07
C GLY A 250 16.45 19.10 20.61
N HIS A 251 15.72 19.88 19.80
CA HIS A 251 14.41 20.39 20.19
C HIS A 251 13.41 19.25 20.38
N LYS A 252 12.60 19.32 21.45
CA LYS A 252 11.62 18.29 21.80
C LYS A 252 10.20 18.82 21.74
N SER A 253 9.33 18.22 20.91
CA SER A 253 7.95 18.66 20.75
C SER A 253 7.05 17.59 20.10
N HIS A 254 5.73 17.68 20.29
CA HIS A 254 4.75 16.84 19.58
C HIS A 254 4.73 17.14 18.07
N VAL A 255 4.96 18.38 17.65
CA VAL A 255 5.17 18.74 16.25
C VAL A 255 6.39 18.03 15.65
N VAL A 256 7.47 17.84 16.41
CA VAL A 256 8.62 17.04 15.94
C VAL A 256 8.22 15.58 15.74
N LEU A 257 7.45 14.99 16.66
CA LEU A 257 6.94 13.63 16.49
C LEU A 257 6.05 13.52 15.24
N TRP A 258 5.21 14.52 14.98
CA TRP A 258 4.41 14.59 13.76
C TRP A 258 5.28 14.62 12.50
N ILE A 259 6.37 15.41 12.50
CA ILE A 259 7.35 15.44 11.40
C ILE A 259 8.01 14.07 11.23
N GLN A 260 8.44 13.42 12.31
CA GLN A 260 9.05 12.08 12.28
C GLN A 260 8.09 11.06 11.65
N GLN A 261 6.83 11.07 12.05
CA GLN A 261 5.79 10.20 11.49
C GLN A 261 5.59 10.44 9.99
N LYS A 262 5.58 11.71 9.55
CA LYS A 262 5.52 12.05 8.12
C LYS A 262 6.77 11.61 7.36
N LEU A 263 7.95 11.79 7.92
CA LEU A 263 9.21 11.34 7.31
C LEU A 263 9.28 9.81 7.21
N VAL A 264 8.74 9.09 8.20
CA VAL A 264 8.58 7.63 8.13
C VAL A 264 7.59 7.24 7.04
N MET A 265 6.43 7.91 6.98
CA MET A 265 5.43 7.69 5.94
C MET A 265 5.99 7.93 4.53
N TYR A 266 6.86 8.92 4.38
CA TYR A 266 7.52 9.26 3.12
C TYR A 266 8.77 8.42 2.83
N GLY A 267 9.18 7.54 3.72
CA GLY A 267 10.37 6.69 3.55
C GLY A 267 11.72 7.39 3.73
N TYR A 268 11.76 8.62 4.24
CA TYR A 268 13.00 9.35 4.54
C TYR A 268 13.57 9.02 5.93
N LEU A 269 12.74 8.48 6.82
CA LEU A 269 13.12 8.08 8.17
C LEU A 269 12.65 6.64 8.43
N LYS A 270 13.43 5.85 9.17
CA LYS A 270 13.06 4.47 9.52
C LYS A 270 12.45 4.43 10.92
N ALA A 271 11.33 3.73 11.08
CA ALA A 271 10.71 3.55 12.38
C ALA A 271 11.68 2.88 13.38
N GLY A 272 11.73 3.40 14.60
CA GLY A 272 12.60 2.91 15.67
C GLY A 272 14.07 3.31 15.56
N THR A 273 14.46 4.14 14.57
CA THR A 273 15.84 4.63 14.43
C THR A 273 16.04 6.07 14.87
N TYR A 274 15.03 6.68 15.49
CA TYR A 274 15.06 8.05 15.99
C TYR A 274 14.51 8.10 17.42
N THR A 275 14.84 9.17 18.14
CA THR A 275 14.30 9.48 19.45
C THR A 275 12.99 10.21 19.27
N GLU A 276 11.88 9.61 19.71
CA GLU A 276 10.55 10.20 19.57
C GLU A 276 10.47 11.61 20.17
N MET A 277 9.80 12.50 19.43
CA MET A 277 9.63 13.93 19.74
C MET A 277 10.91 14.75 19.70
N VAL A 278 12.10 14.17 19.57
CA VAL A 278 13.37 14.91 19.56
C VAL A 278 13.86 15.06 18.14
N TYR A 279 14.17 16.29 17.72
CA TYR A 279 14.69 16.56 16.40
C TYR A 279 16.17 16.15 16.37
N ASP A 280 16.42 14.86 16.35
CA ASP A 280 17.74 14.25 16.50
C ASP A 280 18.49 14.16 15.16
N GLU A 281 19.68 13.56 15.17
CA GLU A 281 20.50 13.44 13.96
C GLU A 281 19.79 12.67 12.82
N PRO A 282 19.17 11.49 13.08
CA PRO A 282 18.35 10.81 12.09
C PRO A 282 17.23 11.68 11.51
N THR A 283 16.48 12.38 12.36
CA THR A 283 15.37 13.24 11.92
C THR A 283 15.89 14.39 11.06
N PHE A 284 16.98 15.05 11.45
CA PHE A 284 17.59 16.11 10.66
C PHE A 284 18.08 15.59 9.29
N GLN A 285 18.73 14.43 9.26
CA GLN A 285 19.20 13.84 8.01
C GLN A 285 18.03 13.46 7.09
N ALA A 286 16.93 12.98 7.67
CA ALA A 286 15.70 12.70 6.93
C ALA A 286 15.09 13.97 6.31
N VAL A 287 15.04 15.08 7.06
CA VAL A 287 14.56 16.37 6.52
C VAL A 287 15.48 16.89 5.41
N THR A 288 16.80 16.85 5.57
CA THR A 288 17.73 17.30 4.51
C THR A 288 17.62 16.44 3.24
N ASN A 289 17.41 15.13 3.40
CA ASN A 289 17.16 14.22 2.27
C ASN A 289 15.84 14.53 1.57
N LEU A 290 14.76 14.80 2.32
CA LEU A 290 13.48 15.26 1.78
C LEU A 290 13.65 16.56 1.01
N GLN A 291 14.31 17.57 1.61
CA GLN A 291 14.57 18.85 0.96
C GLN A 291 15.33 18.67 -0.35
N LYS A 292 16.37 17.82 -0.35
CA LYS A 292 17.16 17.52 -1.55
C LYS A 292 16.30 16.91 -2.65
N ALA A 293 15.48 15.93 -2.32
CA ALA A 293 14.60 15.24 -3.27
C ALA A 293 13.55 16.19 -3.90
N TRP A 294 13.13 17.22 -3.17
CA TRP A 294 12.13 18.19 -3.61
C TRP A 294 12.71 19.52 -4.11
N GLY A 295 14.02 19.57 -4.37
CA GLY A 295 14.68 20.77 -4.90
C GLY A 295 14.56 21.99 -3.98
N ARG A 296 14.66 21.78 -2.66
CA ARG A 296 14.66 22.81 -1.62
C ARG A 296 16.06 22.97 -1.02
N PRO A 297 16.35 24.09 -0.31
CA PRO A 297 17.59 24.22 0.44
C PRO A 297 17.79 23.04 1.41
N THR A 298 18.95 22.38 1.34
CA THR A 298 19.25 21.13 2.07
C THR A 298 19.94 21.40 3.40
N ASP A 299 19.31 22.18 4.26
CA ASP A 299 19.90 22.65 5.52
C ASP A 299 19.16 22.15 6.78
N GLY A 300 18.12 21.34 6.59
CA GLY A 300 17.35 20.74 7.68
C GLY A 300 16.48 21.75 8.42
N ILE A 301 16.36 22.98 7.92
CA ILE A 301 15.50 24.03 8.50
C ILE A 301 14.11 23.92 7.88
N LEU A 302 13.10 23.81 8.74
CA LEU A 302 11.69 23.64 8.37
C LEU A 302 11.07 24.97 7.95
N ARG A 303 11.50 25.51 6.81
CA ARG A 303 10.88 26.70 6.19
C ARG A 303 9.52 26.35 5.59
N ILE A 304 8.77 27.38 5.20
CA ILE A 304 7.45 27.22 4.57
C ILE A 304 7.51 26.33 3.33
N GLU A 305 8.59 26.40 2.54
CA GLU A 305 8.78 25.56 1.36
C GLU A 305 9.06 24.08 1.71
N THR A 306 9.50 23.80 2.94
CA THR A 306 9.61 22.44 3.47
C THR A 306 8.27 21.99 4.05
N TRP A 307 7.59 22.85 4.81
CA TRP A 307 6.24 22.60 5.32
C TRP A 307 5.22 22.31 4.23
N SER A 308 5.29 23.00 3.09
CA SER A 308 4.39 22.74 1.97
C SER A 308 4.47 21.28 1.50
N ILE A 309 5.65 20.64 1.57
CA ILE A 309 5.79 19.22 1.19
C ILE A 309 4.98 18.32 2.14
N PHE A 310 4.98 18.64 3.43
CA PHE A 310 4.24 17.89 4.45
C PHE A 310 2.73 18.14 4.43
N LEU A 311 2.30 19.29 3.89
CA LEU A 311 0.91 19.76 3.93
C LEU A 311 0.14 19.53 2.62
N THR A 312 0.80 19.03 1.58
CA THR A 312 0.17 18.72 0.28
C THR A 312 0.27 17.26 -0.12
N ASN A 313 1.04 16.46 0.62
CA ASN A 313 1.26 15.02 0.42
C ASN A 313 1.16 14.32 1.77
#